data_AF-A0A6I6W0S2-F1
#
_entry.id   AF-A0A6I6W0S2-F1
#
_cell.length_a   1.000
_cell.length_b   1.000
_cell.length_c   1.000
_cell.angle_alpha   90.00
_cell.angle_beta   90.00
_cell.angle_gamma   90.00
#
_symmetry.space_group_name_H-M   'P 1'
#
loop_
_entity.id
_entity.type
_entity.pdbx_description
1 polymer ?
#
loop_
_entity_poly.entity_id
_entity_poly.type
_entity_poly.pdbx_seq_one_letter_code
_entity_poly.pdbx_strand_id
1 'polypeptide(L)'
;MKARRRSAASGALASGALAVVVSLLTVFEVSAAECRLSVSQPHIDYGPLRPGTTHDSRGIPLGKRVVRLNVTCPDDRLIALRFRGVPADAQGFGFGRHGRFDVSLQQPLLDGQPMELAPMNSRTERSGQLRPDQALVVLKAGQPIAGRVFSAQVQVDAYLSHTAPAVRDKTLLEGGGRFELVPGG
;
A
#
# COMPACT_ATOMS: atom_id res chain seq x y z
N MET A 1 65.47 -49.02 10.39
CA MET A 1 66.49 -48.58 9.42
C MET A 1 66.87 -47.14 9.72
N LYS A 2 68.19 -46.86 9.81
CA LYS A 2 68.82 -45.55 10.05
C LYS A 2 68.47 -44.58 8.90
N ALA A 3 68.18 -43.31 9.16
CA ALA A 3 69.08 -42.14 9.10
C ALA A 3 68.15 -40.91 8.91
N ARG A 4 68.40 -39.66 9.30
CA ARG A 4 69.62 -38.90 9.56
C ARG A 4 69.26 -37.61 10.35
N ARG A 5 70.21 -37.18 11.18
CA ARG A 5 70.42 -35.92 11.93
C ARG A 5 69.91 -34.64 11.20
N ARG A 6 69.52 -33.54 11.86
CA ARG A 6 70.31 -32.68 12.79
C ARG A 6 69.42 -31.73 13.61
N SER A 7 69.90 -31.41 14.82
CA SER A 7 69.39 -30.40 15.75
C SER A 7 70.23 -29.11 15.68
N ALA A 8 69.60 -27.94 15.84
CA ALA A 8 70.11 -26.61 16.26
C ALA A 8 69.13 -25.55 15.71
N ALA A 9 68.72 -24.47 16.39
CA ALA A 9 69.16 -23.89 17.63
C ALA A 9 68.00 -23.06 18.24
N SER A 10 68.06 -22.93 19.56
CA SER A 10 67.21 -22.08 20.40
C SER A 10 67.19 -20.63 19.92
N GLY A 11 65.99 -20.06 19.81
CA GLY A 11 65.74 -18.63 19.64
C GLY A 11 64.76 -18.18 20.72
N ALA A 12 65.18 -17.16 21.46
CA ALA A 12 64.67 -16.76 22.76
C ALA A 12 63.21 -16.28 22.80
N LEU A 13 62.64 -16.44 23.99
CA LEU A 13 61.41 -15.80 24.48
C LEU A 13 61.45 -14.28 24.23
N ALA A 14 60.47 -13.77 23.49
CA ALA A 14 60.09 -12.37 23.54
C ALA A 14 58.60 -12.31 23.86
N SER A 15 58.30 -11.90 25.09
CA SER A 15 56.98 -11.62 25.62
C SER A 15 56.18 -10.72 24.67
N GLY A 16 55.08 -11.25 24.16
CA GLY A 16 54.03 -10.48 23.51
C GLY A 16 52.70 -11.08 23.94
N ALA A 17 52.12 -10.55 25.01
CA ALA A 17 50.77 -10.86 25.41
C ALA A 17 49.82 -10.36 24.32
N LEU A 18 49.51 -11.20 23.34
CA LEU A 18 48.51 -10.93 22.32
C LEU A 18 47.13 -11.14 22.98
N ALA A 19 46.59 -10.09 23.59
CA ALA A 19 45.22 -10.07 24.06
C ALA A 19 44.29 -10.17 22.83
N VAL A 20 43.80 -11.38 22.55
CA VAL A 20 42.78 -11.61 21.53
C VAL A 20 41.46 -11.05 22.08
N VAL A 21 41.19 -9.78 21.80
CA VAL A 21 39.88 -9.17 22.07
C VAL A 21 38.91 -9.69 21.00
N VAL A 22 38.16 -10.74 21.34
CA VAL A 22 37.04 -11.22 20.52
C VAL A 22 35.90 -10.21 20.67
N SER A 23 35.86 -9.22 19.78
CA SER A 23 34.72 -8.31 19.64
C SER A 23 33.51 -9.10 19.14
N LEU A 24 32.59 -9.44 20.04
CA LEU A 24 31.26 -9.92 19.67
C LEU A 24 30.51 -8.79 18.94
N LEU A 25 30.49 -8.84 17.61
CA LEU A 25 29.57 -8.05 16.80
C LEU A 25 28.17 -8.66 16.94
N THR A 26 27.41 -8.20 17.94
CA THR A 26 25.98 -8.49 18.02
C THR A 26 25.28 -7.74 16.89
N VAL A 27 24.85 -8.45 15.86
CA VAL A 27 23.97 -7.91 14.82
C VAL A 27 22.59 -7.72 15.45
N PHE A 28 22.28 -6.49 15.85
CA PHE A 28 20.90 -6.12 16.17
C PHE A 28 20.17 -5.94 14.84
N GLU A 29 19.46 -6.98 14.42
CA GLU A 29 18.40 -6.87 13.40
C GLU A 29 17.29 -6.00 14.00
N VAL A 30 17.42 -4.67 13.89
CA VAL A 30 16.29 -3.75 14.07
C VAL A 30 15.36 -3.98 12.89
N SER A 31 14.49 -4.98 13.03
CA SER A 31 13.28 -5.09 12.21
C SER A 31 12.42 -3.87 12.55
N ALA A 32 12.46 -2.84 11.71
CA ALA A 32 11.47 -1.77 11.78
C ALA A 32 10.10 -2.43 11.65
N ALA A 33 9.32 -2.45 12.74
CA ALA A 33 8.00 -3.03 12.71
C ALA A 33 7.18 -2.30 11.64
N GLU A 34 6.67 -3.07 10.67
CA GLU A 34 6.01 -2.53 9.49
C GLU A 34 4.55 -2.22 9.81
N CYS A 35 4.01 -1.16 9.21
CA CYS A 35 2.59 -0.85 9.35
C CYS A 35 1.73 -1.98 8.76
N ARG A 36 0.67 -2.35 9.47
CA ARG A 36 -0.32 -3.34 9.04
C ARG A 36 -1.45 -2.63 8.32
N LEU A 37 -1.67 -2.97 7.05
CA LEU A 37 -2.80 -2.50 6.25
C LEU A 37 -3.82 -3.62 6.07
N SER A 38 -5.11 -3.32 6.28
CA SER A 38 -6.21 -4.26 6.12
C SER A 38 -7.44 -3.61 5.48
N VAL A 39 -8.19 -4.41 4.71
CA VAL A 39 -9.47 -4.03 4.11
C VAL A 39 -10.52 -5.05 4.52
N SER A 40 -11.70 -4.60 4.97
CA SER A 40 -12.71 -5.47 5.57
C SER A 40 -13.23 -6.56 4.62
N GLN A 41 -13.35 -6.25 3.33
CA GLN A 41 -13.77 -7.19 2.27
C GLN A 41 -12.97 -6.86 0.99
N PRO A 42 -11.91 -7.63 0.67
CA PRO A 42 -11.06 -7.33 -0.48
C PRO A 42 -11.69 -7.70 -1.84
N HIS A 43 -12.78 -8.48 -1.83
CA HIS A 43 -13.53 -8.84 -3.03
C HIS A 43 -14.91 -8.18 -3.01
N ILE A 44 -15.24 -7.44 -4.07
CA ILE A 44 -16.53 -6.78 -4.24
C ILE A 44 -17.25 -7.48 -5.38
N ASP A 45 -18.29 -8.23 -5.04
CA ASP A 45 -19.19 -8.83 -6.03
C ASP A 45 -20.30 -7.82 -6.39
N TYR A 46 -20.38 -7.48 -7.67
CA TYR A 46 -21.45 -6.63 -8.22
C TYR A 46 -22.68 -7.43 -8.64
N GLY A 47 -22.62 -8.76 -8.55
CA GLY A 47 -23.68 -9.67 -8.94
C GLY A 47 -23.96 -9.61 -10.44
N PRO A 48 -25.15 -10.05 -10.89
CA PRO A 48 -25.53 -9.97 -12.29
C PRO A 48 -25.68 -8.50 -12.71
N LEU A 49 -24.84 -8.10 -13.66
CA LEU A 49 -24.89 -6.78 -14.28
C LEU A 49 -26.19 -6.65 -15.07
N ARG A 50 -27.11 -5.81 -14.60
CA ARG A 50 -28.32 -5.45 -15.35
C ARG A 50 -28.07 -4.13 -16.05
N PRO A 51 -28.37 -4.00 -17.36
CA PRO A 51 -28.35 -2.71 -18.02
C PRO A 51 -29.30 -1.76 -17.27
N GLY A 52 -28.75 -0.74 -16.63
CA GLY A 52 -29.54 0.38 -16.12
C GLY A 52 -30.00 1.26 -17.28
N THR A 53 -31.12 1.97 -17.11
CA THR A 53 -31.58 3.00 -18.05
C THR A 53 -30.95 4.36 -17.79
N THR A 54 -30.17 4.48 -16.70
CA THR A 54 -29.47 5.70 -16.31
C THR A 54 -28.08 5.69 -16.94
N HIS A 55 -27.76 6.75 -17.65
CA HIS A 55 -26.45 6.96 -18.27
C HIS A 55 -25.83 8.20 -17.61
N ASP A 56 -24.57 8.13 -17.22
CA ASP A 56 -23.76 9.31 -16.92
C ASP A 56 -22.61 9.42 -17.94
N SER A 57 -21.80 10.47 -17.84
CA SER A 57 -20.65 10.66 -18.74
C SER A 57 -19.55 9.61 -18.61
N ARG A 58 -19.56 8.78 -17.56
CA ARG A 58 -18.59 7.72 -17.29
C ARG A 58 -19.09 6.34 -17.74
N GLY A 59 -20.39 6.15 -17.91
CA GLY A 59 -20.98 4.89 -18.34
C GLY A 59 -22.38 4.62 -17.79
N ILE A 60 -22.73 3.34 -17.78
CA ILE A 60 -23.93 2.81 -17.10
C ILE A 60 -23.50 2.44 -15.67
N PRO A 61 -24.06 3.07 -14.62
CA PRO A 61 -23.64 2.83 -13.25
C PRO A 61 -24.11 1.45 -12.76
N LEU A 62 -23.21 0.74 -12.10
CA LEU A 62 -23.47 -0.57 -11.48
C LEU A 62 -23.79 -0.47 -9.98
N GLY A 63 -23.78 0.75 -9.46
CA GLY A 63 -24.01 1.05 -8.06
C GLY A 63 -22.72 1.22 -7.26
N LYS A 64 -22.91 1.65 -6.01
CA LYS A 64 -21.84 1.98 -5.07
C LYS A 64 -21.59 0.84 -4.10
N ARG A 65 -20.34 0.64 -3.72
CA ARG A 65 -19.92 -0.31 -2.69
C ARG A 65 -18.99 0.38 -1.71
N VAL A 66 -19.18 0.10 -0.42
CA VAL A 66 -18.38 0.71 0.64
C VAL A 66 -17.76 -0.38 1.50
N VAL A 67 -16.44 -0.32 1.67
CA VAL A 67 -15.68 -1.19 2.58
C VAL A 67 -14.85 -0.34 3.54
N ARG A 68 -14.30 -0.94 4.60
CA ARG A 68 -13.45 -0.24 5.56
C ARG A 68 -11.98 -0.54 5.26
N LEU A 69 -11.17 0.50 5.21
CA LEU A 69 -9.70 0.42 5.20
C LEU A 69 -9.17 0.81 6.57
N ASN A 70 -8.23 0.04 7.11
CA ASN A 70 -7.52 0.34 8.35
C ASN A 70 -6.02 0.19 8.14
N VAL A 71 -5.25 1.12 8.71
CA VAL A 71 -3.79 1.06 8.83
C VAL A 71 -3.44 1.19 10.30
N THR A 72 -2.55 0.33 10.79
CA THR A 72 -2.02 0.39 12.15
C THR A 72 -0.50 0.31 12.10
N CYS A 73 0.16 1.35 12.57
CA CYS A 73 1.60 1.45 12.68
C CYS A 73 2.04 1.29 14.15
N PRO A 74 3.22 0.70 14.40
CA PRO A 74 3.78 0.56 15.75
C PRO A 74 4.19 1.91 16.36
N ASP A 75 4.69 2.83 15.51
CA ASP A 75 5.14 4.17 15.86
C ASP A 75 4.43 5.22 15.00
N ASP A 76 4.48 6.49 15.43
CA ASP A 76 3.92 7.61 14.68
C ASP A 76 4.58 7.73 13.30
N ARG A 77 3.77 7.68 12.23
CA ARG A 77 4.25 7.76 10.85
C ARG A 77 3.36 8.64 9.99
N LEU A 78 3.95 9.28 8.99
CA LEU A 78 3.20 9.88 7.89
C LEU A 78 2.55 8.76 7.09
N ILE A 79 1.22 8.71 7.12
CA ILE A 79 0.44 7.72 6.38
C ILE A 79 0.11 8.29 5.01
N ALA A 80 0.61 7.62 3.97
CA ALA A 80 0.22 7.86 2.60
C ALA A 80 -0.18 6.55 1.92
N LEU A 81 -1.24 6.62 1.12
CA LEU A 81 -1.91 5.47 0.55
C LEU A 81 -2.05 5.62 -0.95
N ARG A 82 -1.77 4.54 -1.68
CA ARG A 82 -2.14 4.41 -3.10
C ARG A 82 -3.04 3.21 -3.30
N PHE A 83 -3.76 3.21 -4.41
CA PHE A 83 -4.43 2.03 -4.93
C PHE A 83 -3.74 1.61 -6.22
N ARG A 84 -3.21 0.37 -6.26
CA ARG A 84 -2.63 -0.22 -7.47
C ARG A 84 -3.68 -1.08 -8.16
N GLY A 85 -4.02 -0.72 -9.38
CA GLY A 85 -4.91 -1.47 -10.27
C GLY A 85 -4.57 -1.15 -11.73
N VAL A 86 -5.18 -1.87 -12.68
CA VAL A 86 -5.03 -1.57 -14.11
C VAL A 86 -5.72 -0.22 -14.38
N PRO A 87 -5.07 0.79 -14.95
CA PRO A 87 -5.73 2.05 -15.29
C PRO A 87 -6.75 1.83 -16.41
N ALA A 88 -7.98 2.37 -16.25
CA ALA A 88 -8.90 2.51 -17.38
C ALA A 88 -8.63 3.81 -18.14
N ASP A 89 -8.27 4.86 -17.39
CA ASP A 89 -7.87 6.18 -17.85
C ASP A 89 -7.09 6.90 -16.74
N ALA A 90 -6.95 8.23 -16.82
CA ALA A 90 -6.26 9.02 -15.80
C ALA A 90 -7.04 9.18 -14.47
N GLN A 91 -8.30 8.75 -14.40
CA GLN A 91 -9.21 8.99 -13.28
C GLN A 91 -9.56 7.72 -12.51
N GLY A 92 -9.73 6.60 -13.22
CA GLY A 92 -10.23 5.37 -12.66
C GLY A 92 -9.51 4.13 -13.16
N PHE A 93 -9.94 2.99 -12.66
CA PHE A 93 -9.32 1.69 -12.85
C PHE A 93 -10.22 0.78 -13.71
N GLY A 94 -9.63 -0.17 -14.42
CA GLY A 94 -10.32 -1.10 -15.29
C GLY A 94 -11.20 -2.07 -14.52
N PHE A 95 -12.45 -2.24 -14.97
CA PHE A 95 -13.42 -3.20 -14.44
C PHE A 95 -13.75 -4.25 -15.52
N GLY A 96 -13.03 -5.36 -15.50
CA GLY A 96 -13.10 -6.34 -16.59
C GLY A 96 -12.69 -5.73 -17.94
N ARG A 97 -13.30 -6.20 -19.03
CA ARG A 97 -12.94 -5.76 -20.39
C ARG A 97 -13.58 -4.46 -20.86
N HIS A 98 -14.77 -4.14 -20.34
CA HIS A 98 -15.63 -3.06 -20.87
C HIS A 98 -16.18 -2.17 -19.77
N GLY A 99 -15.53 -2.11 -18.61
CA GLY A 99 -15.97 -1.30 -17.50
C GLY A 99 -14.81 -0.54 -16.86
N ARG A 100 -15.18 0.36 -15.95
CA ARG A 100 -14.26 1.09 -15.09
C ARG A 100 -14.83 1.17 -13.69
N PHE A 101 -13.99 1.48 -12.72
CA PHE A 101 -14.43 1.90 -11.41
C PHE A 101 -13.55 3.03 -10.86
N ASP A 102 -14.17 3.89 -10.08
CA ASP A 102 -13.51 4.98 -9.37
C ASP A 102 -13.40 4.60 -7.89
N VAL A 103 -12.29 4.95 -7.24
CA VAL A 103 -12.03 4.65 -5.82
C VAL A 103 -11.85 5.94 -5.04
N SER A 104 -12.56 6.11 -3.94
CA SER A 104 -12.36 7.25 -3.03
C SER A 104 -12.31 6.83 -1.56
N LEU A 105 -11.47 7.51 -0.80
CA LEU A 105 -11.41 7.44 0.65
C LEU A 105 -12.30 8.53 1.26
N GLN A 106 -13.31 8.12 1.99
CA GLN A 106 -14.30 8.96 2.65
C GLN A 106 -14.14 8.88 4.17
N GLN A 107 -14.45 9.96 4.85
CA GLN A 107 -14.42 10.05 6.33
C GLN A 107 -13.09 9.53 6.93
N PRO A 108 -11.94 10.07 6.50
CA PRO A 108 -10.64 9.67 7.03
C PRO A 108 -10.52 10.08 8.50
N LEU A 109 -10.08 9.14 9.33
CA LEU A 109 -9.74 9.36 10.73
C LEU A 109 -8.28 8.98 10.96
N LEU A 110 -7.54 9.82 11.68
CA LEU A 110 -6.22 9.49 12.22
C LEU A 110 -6.27 9.60 13.74
N ASP A 111 -5.95 8.52 14.43
CA ASP A 111 -6.02 8.38 15.88
C ASP A 111 -7.39 8.85 16.45
N GLY A 112 -8.46 8.54 15.70
CA GLY A 112 -9.84 8.88 16.03
C GLY A 112 -10.28 10.30 15.65
N GLN A 113 -9.40 11.14 15.12
CA GLN A 113 -9.72 12.52 14.72
C GLN A 113 -10.01 12.62 13.22
N PRO A 114 -11.03 13.40 12.78
CA PRO A 114 -11.30 13.65 11.37
C PRO A 114 -10.16 14.39 10.69
N MET A 115 -9.67 13.86 9.57
CA MET A 115 -8.55 14.42 8.82
C MET A 115 -8.95 14.90 7.43
N GLU A 116 -8.03 15.56 6.76
CA GLU A 116 -8.11 15.86 5.34
C GLU A 116 -7.23 14.89 4.54
N LEU A 117 -7.54 14.71 3.26
CA LEU A 117 -6.69 13.98 2.32
C LEU A 117 -6.33 14.89 1.16
N ALA A 118 -5.12 14.71 0.66
CA ALA A 118 -4.66 15.39 -0.54
C ALA A 118 -3.76 14.49 -1.40
N PRO A 119 -3.74 14.69 -2.71
CA PRO A 119 -2.69 14.16 -3.59
C PRO A 119 -1.29 14.51 -3.06
N MET A 120 -0.38 13.54 -3.02
CA MET A 120 1.01 13.79 -2.63
C MET A 120 1.72 14.79 -3.57
N ASN A 121 1.36 14.80 -4.84
CA ASN A 121 1.89 15.72 -5.86
C ASN A 121 1.20 17.10 -5.86
N SER A 122 0.09 17.26 -5.14
CA SER A 122 -0.67 18.52 -5.07
C SER A 122 -1.38 18.65 -3.72
N ARG A 123 -0.64 19.12 -2.70
CA ARG A 123 -1.16 19.24 -1.33
C ARG A 123 -2.13 20.41 -1.12
N THR A 124 -2.43 21.19 -2.15
CA THR A 124 -3.47 22.24 -2.12
C THR A 124 -4.84 21.70 -2.49
N GLU A 125 -4.90 20.61 -3.25
CA GLU A 125 -6.14 19.92 -3.58
C GLU A 125 -6.61 19.09 -2.37
N ARG A 126 -7.87 19.28 -1.96
CA ARG A 126 -8.52 18.44 -0.95
C ARG A 126 -9.35 17.39 -1.66
N SER A 127 -8.87 16.16 -1.66
CA SER A 127 -9.49 15.08 -2.42
C SER A 127 -9.20 13.74 -1.77
N GLY A 128 -10.27 12.95 -1.59
CA GLY A 128 -10.20 11.55 -1.23
C GLY A 128 -10.08 10.63 -2.46
N GLN A 129 -10.05 11.16 -3.68
CA GLN A 129 -10.04 10.35 -4.90
C GLN A 129 -8.68 9.71 -5.10
N LEU A 130 -8.66 8.38 -5.23
CA LEU A 130 -7.48 7.63 -5.64
C LEU A 130 -7.52 7.47 -7.16
N ARG A 131 -6.45 7.94 -7.79
CA ARG A 131 -6.23 7.86 -9.24
C ARG A 131 -5.03 6.94 -9.52
N PRO A 132 -4.94 6.37 -10.73
CA PRO A 132 -3.74 5.68 -11.17
C PRO A 132 -2.47 6.51 -10.93
N ASP A 133 -1.41 5.84 -10.48
CA ASP A 133 -0.09 6.41 -10.19
C ASP A 133 -0.04 7.54 -9.14
N GLN A 134 -1.15 7.76 -8.44
CA GLN A 134 -1.27 8.77 -7.39
C GLN A 134 -1.32 8.12 -6.01
N ALA A 135 -0.76 8.82 -5.03
CA ALA A 135 -0.93 8.54 -3.62
C ALA A 135 -1.60 9.72 -2.92
N LEU A 136 -2.41 9.43 -1.91
CA LEU A 136 -3.00 10.39 -1.00
C LEU A 136 -2.21 10.41 0.31
N VAL A 137 -2.02 11.59 0.89
CA VAL A 137 -1.40 11.78 2.20
C VAL A 137 -2.43 12.36 3.18
N VAL A 138 -2.35 11.94 4.44
CA VAL A 138 -3.19 12.45 5.53
C VAL A 138 -2.70 13.83 5.96
N LEU A 139 -3.62 14.79 6.04
CA LEU A 139 -3.35 16.17 6.43
C LEU A 139 -4.17 16.59 7.65
N LYS A 140 -3.59 17.50 8.44
CA LYS A 140 -4.29 18.29 9.45
C LYS A 140 -3.98 19.77 9.21
N ALA A 141 -5.03 20.58 9.05
CA ALA A 141 -4.90 22.00 8.70
C ALA A 141 -3.96 22.21 7.49
N GLY A 142 -4.08 21.35 6.49
CA GLY A 142 -3.28 21.39 5.26
C GLY A 142 -1.82 20.96 5.32
N GLN A 143 -1.35 20.44 6.46
CA GLN A 143 0.02 19.92 6.58
C GLN A 143 0.01 18.40 6.83
N PRO A 144 0.97 17.64 6.27
CA PRO A 144 1.13 16.22 6.60
C PRO A 144 1.32 16.03 8.09
N ILE A 145 0.64 15.03 8.64
CA ILE A 145 0.68 14.72 10.07
C ILE A 145 0.98 13.23 10.29
N ALA A 146 1.77 12.94 11.32
CA ALA A 146 2.08 11.58 11.72
C ALA A 146 1.04 11.07 12.73
N GLY A 147 0.79 9.77 12.71
CA GLY A 147 -0.05 9.08 13.68
C GLY A 147 0.08 7.57 13.54
N ARG A 148 -0.70 6.80 14.31
CA ARG A 148 -0.56 5.34 14.37
C ARG A 148 -1.72 4.59 13.77
N VAL A 149 -2.94 5.07 13.97
CA VAL A 149 -4.16 4.36 13.56
C VAL A 149 -4.93 5.21 12.56
N PHE A 150 -4.91 4.81 11.29
CA PHE A 150 -5.72 5.45 10.25
C PHE A 150 -6.89 4.54 9.87
N SER A 151 -8.06 5.14 9.65
CA SER A 151 -9.21 4.44 9.09
C SER A 151 -9.98 5.32 8.10
N ALA A 152 -10.55 4.71 7.07
CA ALA A 152 -11.40 5.41 6.10
C ALA A 152 -12.43 4.46 5.48
N GLN A 153 -13.55 5.02 5.04
CA GLN A 153 -14.49 4.30 4.17
C GLN A 153 -13.96 4.34 2.74
N VAL A 154 -13.77 3.19 2.12
CA VAL A 154 -13.46 3.08 0.70
C VAL A 154 -14.76 3.00 -0.06
N GLN A 155 -15.12 4.03 -0.82
CA GLN A 155 -16.23 3.98 -1.77
C GLN A 155 -15.70 3.58 -3.15
N VAL A 156 -16.35 2.58 -3.75
CA VAL A 156 -16.11 2.12 -5.11
C VAL A 156 -17.36 2.34 -5.94
N ASP A 157 -17.23 3.15 -6.97
CA ASP A 157 -18.28 3.45 -7.94
C ASP A 157 -17.92 2.77 -9.26
N ALA A 158 -18.69 1.76 -9.69
CA ALA A 158 -18.40 1.00 -10.90
C ALA A 158 -19.34 1.34 -12.05
N TYR A 159 -18.82 1.30 -13.27
CA TYR A 159 -19.49 1.69 -14.51
C TYR A 159 -19.19 0.69 -15.62
N LEU A 160 -20.16 0.43 -16.48
CA LEU A 160 -19.95 -0.22 -17.77
C LEU A 160 -19.88 0.81 -18.89
N SER A 161 -19.06 0.53 -19.90
CA SER A 161 -19.02 1.31 -21.14
C SER A 161 -20.38 1.32 -21.82
N HIS A 162 -20.75 2.45 -22.43
CA HIS A 162 -21.97 2.59 -23.23
C HIS A 162 -21.99 1.69 -24.47
N THR A 163 -20.82 1.25 -24.93
CA THR A 163 -20.67 0.36 -26.10
C THR A 163 -20.56 -1.11 -25.72
N ALA A 164 -20.64 -1.44 -24.42
CA ALA A 164 -20.65 -2.83 -24.00
C ALA A 164 -21.90 -3.50 -24.58
N PRO A 165 -21.76 -4.59 -25.38
CA PRO A 165 -22.91 -5.31 -25.88
C PRO A 165 -23.79 -5.76 -24.70
N ALA A 166 -25.09 -5.88 -24.89
CA ALA A 166 -25.98 -6.44 -23.87
C ALA A 166 -25.63 -7.92 -23.65
N VAL A 167 -24.67 -8.22 -22.76
CA VAL A 167 -24.19 -9.57 -22.52
C VAL A 167 -25.06 -10.22 -21.44
N ARG A 168 -25.90 -11.18 -21.85
CA ARG A 168 -26.42 -12.22 -20.96
C ARG A 168 -25.35 -13.30 -20.82
N ASP A 169 -24.37 -13.10 -19.95
CA ASP A 169 -23.74 -14.19 -19.20
C ASP A 169 -22.69 -13.67 -18.22
N LYS A 170 -22.66 -14.31 -17.05
CA LYS A 170 -21.90 -13.95 -15.85
C LYS A 170 -20.43 -13.66 -16.17
N THR A 171 -20.06 -12.38 -16.24
CA THR A 171 -18.65 -12.00 -16.17
C THR A 171 -18.29 -11.89 -14.70
N LEU A 172 -17.50 -12.85 -14.21
CA LEU A 172 -16.90 -12.80 -12.88
C LEU A 172 -15.86 -11.66 -12.90
N LEU A 173 -16.22 -10.52 -12.30
CA LEU A 173 -15.41 -9.31 -12.29
C LEU A 173 -14.60 -9.27 -11.00
N GLU A 174 -13.64 -10.17 -10.89
CA GLU A 174 -12.73 -10.23 -9.74
C GLU A 174 -11.40 -9.53 -10.04
N GLY A 175 -10.92 -8.72 -9.08
CA GLY A 175 -9.49 -8.41 -8.95
C GLY A 175 -9.04 -6.98 -9.25
N GLY A 176 -9.87 -5.96 -9.00
CA GLY A 176 -9.62 -4.58 -9.43
C GLY A 176 -8.34 -3.89 -8.90
N GLY A 177 -7.71 -4.41 -7.85
CA GLY A 177 -6.45 -3.85 -7.35
C GLY A 177 -6.21 -4.08 -5.86
N ARG A 178 -5.22 -3.39 -5.32
CA ARG A 178 -4.86 -3.45 -3.89
C ARG A 178 -4.41 -2.10 -3.35
N PHE A 179 -4.68 -1.89 -2.06
CA PHE A 179 -4.19 -0.74 -1.32
C PHE A 179 -2.77 -0.95 -0.82
N GLU A 180 -1.99 0.12 -0.83
CA GLU A 180 -0.59 0.08 -0.43
C GLU A 180 -0.19 1.33 0.34
N LEU A 181 0.64 1.11 1.34
CA LEU A 181 1.36 2.18 1.99
C LEU A 181 2.55 2.59 1.15
N VAL A 182 2.78 3.90 1.11
CA VAL A 182 3.91 4.50 0.45
C VAL A 182 4.61 5.44 1.43
N PRO A 183 5.92 5.69 1.27
CA PRO A 183 6.59 6.71 2.07
C PRO A 183 5.85 8.05 1.93
N GLY A 184 5.44 8.64 3.05
CA GLY A 184 4.64 9.88 3.09
C GLY A 184 5.41 11.16 2.78
N GLY A 185 6.74 11.06 2.64
CA GLY A 185 7.67 12.18 2.48
C GLY A 185 8.80 12.12 3.48
#